data_AF-A0A0H4PRZ8-F1
#
_entry.id   AF-A0A0H4PRZ8-F1
#
_cell.length_a   1.000
_cell.length_b   1.000
_cell.length_c   1.000
_cell.angle_alpha   90.00
_cell.angle_beta   90.00
_cell.angle_gamma   90.00
#
_symmetry.space_group_name_H-M   'P 1'
#
loop_
_entity.id
_entity.type
_entity.pdbx_description
1 polymer ?
#
loop_
_entity_poly.entity_id
_entity_poly.type
_entity_poly.pdbx_seq_one_letter_code
_entity_poly.pdbx_strand_id
1 'polypeptide(L)'
;MKEKINFSLHSLSLVIVIGLLAWYFISTGVTASTAFTYMIFVLIVVEISSLVLISGIYPESHTSFKIGIIASLFILLGIKIMIPSFFVPISVALISVNFIYNFYSNNKRRKGAFRRRKNKTARF
;
A
#
# COMPACT_ATOMS: atom_id res chain seq x y z
N MET A 1 13.92 2.51 14.42
CA MET A 1 14.45 1.94 13.16
C MET A 1 13.35 1.43 12.24
N LYS A 2 12.45 0.54 12.71
CA LYS A 2 11.33 0.00 11.93
C LYS A 2 10.48 1.07 11.21
N GLU A 3 10.28 2.23 11.84
CA GLU A 3 9.54 3.35 11.24
C GLU A 3 10.27 4.02 10.06
N LYS A 4 11.59 4.21 10.15
CA LYS A 4 12.40 4.73 9.04
C LYS A 4 12.38 3.75 7.87
N ILE A 5 12.49 2.44 8.16
CA ILE A 5 12.38 1.37 7.15
C ILE A 5 11.01 1.40 6.48
N ASN A 6 9.92 1.52 7.24
CA ASN A 6 8.57 1.61 6.67
C ASN A 6 8.39 2.84 5.77
N PHE A 7 8.95 3.98 6.17
CA PHE A 7 8.92 5.19 5.34
C PHE A 7 9.71 5.02 4.04
N SER A 8 10.91 4.46 4.12
CA SER A 8 11.73 4.13 2.95
C SER A 8 11.01 3.13 2.04
N LEU A 9 10.32 2.14 2.62
CA LEU A 9 9.57 1.13 1.88
C LEU A 9 8.41 1.76 1.08
N HIS A 10 7.67 2.70 1.64
CA HIS A 10 6.64 3.44 0.89
C HIS A 10 7.20 4.39 -0.17
N SER A 11 8.36 4.99 0.09
CA SER A 11 9.02 5.85 -0.90
C SER A 11 9.54 5.02 -2.07
N LEU A 12 10.15 3.87 -1.78
CA LEU A 12 10.62 2.91 -2.76
C LEU A 12 9.46 2.34 -3.58
N SER A 13 8.34 2.01 -2.94
CA SER A 13 7.16 1.51 -3.66
C SER A 13 6.60 2.53 -4.64
N LEU A 14 6.61 3.83 -4.29
CA LEU A 14 6.22 4.90 -5.20
C LEU A 14 7.15 4.96 -6.41
N VAL A 15 8.46 4.94 -6.19
CA VAL A 15 9.46 4.96 -7.28
C VAL A 15 9.28 3.76 -8.20
N ILE A 16 9.05 2.56 -7.66
CA ILE A 16 8.82 1.36 -8.46
C ILE A 16 7.53 1.48 -9.27
N VAL A 17 6.43 1.95 -8.68
CA VAL A 17 5.15 2.14 -9.41
C VAL A 17 5.30 3.16 -10.55
N ILE A 18 5.97 4.29 -10.30
CA ILE A 18 6.27 5.28 -11.35
C ILE A 18 7.18 4.67 -12.42
N GLY A 19 8.19 3.88 -12.03
CA GLY A 19 9.07 3.17 -12.96
C GLY A 19 8.32 2.18 -13.85
N LEU A 20 7.40 1.40 -13.29
CA LEU A 20 6.52 0.51 -14.05
C LEU A 20 5.59 1.28 -14.99
N LEU A 21 5.15 2.47 -14.60
CA LEU A 21 4.32 3.34 -15.43
C LEU A 21 5.13 3.91 -16.59
N ALA A 22 6.36 4.37 -16.34
CA ALA A 22 7.28 4.81 -17.38
C ALA A 22 7.63 3.66 -18.35
N TRP A 23 7.87 2.45 -17.82
CA TRP A 23 8.09 1.26 -18.63
C TRP A 23 6.93 0.98 -19.57
N TYR A 24 5.68 1.08 -19.09
CA TYR A 24 4.49 0.93 -19.94
C TYR A 24 4.49 1.87 -21.15
N PHE A 25 4.88 3.15 -20.97
CA PHE A 25 4.90 4.12 -22.07
C PHE A 25 6.05 3.92 -23.07
N ILE A 26 7.17 3.35 -22.64
CA ILE A 26 8.37 3.18 -23.48
C ILE A 26 8.38 1.80 -24.16
N SER A 27 7.76 0.80 -23.54
CA SER A 27 7.73 -0.56 -24.06
C SER A 27 6.75 -0.72 -25.23
N THR A 28 7.16 -1.46 -26.26
CA THR A 28 6.27 -1.89 -27.33
C THR A 28 5.58 -3.20 -26.95
N GLY A 29 4.24 -3.21 -26.94
CA GLY A 29 3.44 -4.44 -26.75
C GLY A 29 3.00 -4.74 -25.31
N VAL A 30 3.30 -3.87 -24.34
CA VAL A 30 2.74 -4.01 -22.97
C VAL A 30 1.36 -3.38 -22.91
N THR A 31 0.37 -4.17 -22.53
CA THR A 31 -0.98 -3.65 -22.29
C THR A 31 -1.06 -2.96 -20.92
N ALA A 32 -1.99 -2.00 -20.78
CA ALA A 32 -2.25 -1.36 -19.49
C ALA A 32 -2.60 -2.40 -18.41
N SER A 33 -3.41 -3.41 -18.77
CA SER A 33 -3.77 -4.50 -17.86
C SER A 33 -2.54 -5.24 -17.32
N THR A 34 -1.55 -5.51 -18.17
CA THR A 34 -0.29 -6.14 -17.76
C THR A 34 0.50 -5.25 -16.81
N ALA A 35 0.67 -3.97 -17.15
CA ALA A 35 1.41 -3.02 -16.32
C ALA A 35 0.78 -2.86 -14.92
N PHE A 36 -0.54 -2.66 -14.85
CA PHE A 36 -1.26 -2.54 -13.59
C PHE A 36 -1.23 -3.83 -12.77
N THR A 37 -1.21 -5.00 -13.41
CA THR A 37 -1.04 -6.28 -12.71
C THR A 37 0.29 -6.30 -11.95
N TYR A 38 1.40 -5.92 -12.59
CA TYR A 38 2.70 -5.87 -11.91
C TYR A 38 2.74 -4.83 -10.80
N MET A 39 2.15 -3.64 -11.01
CA MET A 39 2.05 -2.63 -9.95
C MET A 39 1.29 -3.14 -8.73
N ILE A 40 0.17 -3.84 -8.93
CA ILE A 40 -0.61 -4.44 -7.85
C ILE A 40 0.22 -5.48 -7.10
N PHE A 41 0.93 -6.38 -7.81
CA PHE A 41 1.80 -7.37 -7.16
C PHE A 41 2.88 -6.73 -6.29
N VAL A 42 3.55 -5.71 -6.81
CA VAL A 42 4.54 -4.94 -6.03
C VAL A 42 3.89 -4.35 -4.78
N LEU A 43 2.72 -3.71 -4.93
CA LEU A 43 2.01 -3.09 -3.81
C LEU A 43 1.55 -4.10 -2.77
N ILE A 44 1.12 -5.30 -3.16
CA ILE A 44 0.77 -6.37 -2.21
C ILE A 44 1.99 -6.72 -1.34
N VAL A 45 3.16 -6.96 -1.95
CA VAL A 45 4.39 -7.30 -1.22
C VAL A 45 4.80 -6.17 -0.28
N VAL A 46 4.73 -4.93 -0.76
CA VAL A 46 5.03 -3.71 0.00
C VAL A 46 4.08 -3.55 1.19
N GLU A 47 2.77 -3.69 0.99
CA GLU A 47 1.78 -3.48 2.04
C GLU A 47 1.82 -4.58 3.10
N ILE A 48 2.04 -5.84 2.71
CA ILE A 48 2.26 -6.94 3.66
C ILE A 48 3.53 -6.69 4.48
N SER A 49 4.65 -6.36 3.81
CA SER A 49 5.91 -6.07 4.49
C SER A 49 5.78 -4.88 5.44
N SER A 50 5.07 -3.84 5.01
CA SER A 50 4.73 -2.68 5.83
C SER A 50 3.94 -3.12 7.07
N LEU A 51 2.84 -3.85 6.89
CA LEU A 51 1.97 -4.31 7.97
C LEU A 51 2.76 -5.13 9.01
N VAL A 52 3.61 -6.06 8.58
CA VAL A 52 4.45 -6.87 9.47
C VAL A 52 5.42 -6.00 10.28
N LEU A 53 6.02 -4.98 9.66
CA LEU A 53 6.94 -4.06 10.34
C LEU A 53 6.25 -3.20 11.40
N ILE A 54 4.96 -2.89 11.18
CA ILE A 54 4.26 -1.84 11.91
C ILE A 54 3.10 -2.30 12.82
N SER A 55 2.68 -3.56 12.70
CA SER A 55 1.55 -4.14 13.45
C SER A 55 1.65 -3.97 14.97
N GLY A 56 2.87 -4.06 15.53
CA GLY A 56 3.11 -3.89 16.96
C GLY A 56 3.22 -2.43 17.44
N ILE A 57 3.32 -1.45 16.53
CA ILE A 57 3.60 -0.05 16.87
C ILE A 57 2.35 0.83 16.73
N TYR A 58 1.45 0.47 15.80
CA TYR A 58 0.33 1.31 15.42
C TYR A 58 -0.96 0.97 16.14
N PRO A 59 -1.90 1.92 16.22
CA PRO A 59 -3.26 1.63 16.64
C PRO A 59 -3.98 0.73 15.63
N GLU A 60 -4.95 0.01 16.14
CA GLU A 60 -5.73 -0.99 15.42
C GLU A 60 -6.44 -0.41 14.19
N SER A 61 -6.93 0.83 14.28
CA SER A 61 -7.55 1.52 13.13
C SER A 61 -6.62 1.63 11.93
N HIS A 62 -5.32 1.85 12.14
CA HIS A 62 -4.37 1.94 11.05
C HIS A 62 -4.04 0.57 10.44
N THR A 63 -3.91 -0.46 11.29
CA THR A 63 -3.65 -1.83 10.81
C THR A 63 -4.84 -2.39 10.06
N SER A 64 -6.08 -2.14 10.53
CA SER A 64 -7.30 -2.56 9.84
C SER A 64 -7.44 -1.91 8.46
N PHE A 65 -7.10 -0.62 8.33
CA PHE A 65 -7.10 0.03 7.02
C PHE A 65 -6.08 -0.60 6.05
N LYS A 66 -4.87 -0.92 6.53
CA LYS A 66 -3.87 -1.63 5.70
C LYS A 66 -4.34 -3.02 5.27
N ILE A 67 -4.95 -3.77 6.18
CA ILE A 67 -5.56 -5.07 5.86
C ILE A 67 -6.64 -4.89 4.78
N GLY A 68 -7.48 -3.85 4.90
CA GLY A 68 -8.46 -3.48 3.89
C GLY A 68 -7.82 -3.22 2.52
N ILE A 69 -6.75 -2.42 2.45
CA ILE A 69 -6.03 -2.17 1.20
C ILE A 69 -5.45 -3.45 0.62
N ILE A 70 -4.82 -4.30 1.45
CA ILE A 70 -4.27 -5.58 0.99
C ILE A 70 -5.38 -6.45 0.39
N ALA A 71 -6.51 -6.58 1.08
CA ALA A 71 -7.67 -7.32 0.59
C ALA A 71 -8.19 -6.75 -0.74
N SER A 72 -8.32 -5.42 -0.84
CA SER A 72 -8.74 -4.76 -2.08
C SER A 72 -7.78 -5.00 -3.25
N LEU A 73 -6.47 -5.05 -2.99
CA LEU A 73 -5.46 -5.37 -4.01
C LEU A 73 -5.60 -6.82 -4.53
N PHE A 74 -5.91 -7.78 -3.65
CA PHE A 74 -6.23 -9.15 -4.08
C PHE A 74 -7.55 -9.23 -4.85
N ILE A 75 -8.59 -8.51 -4.40
CA ILE A 75 -9.89 -8.45 -5.09
C ILE A 75 -9.73 -7.90 -6.51
N LEU A 76 -8.86 -6.90 -6.72
CA LEU A 76 -8.55 -6.39 -8.06
C LEU A 76 -8.04 -7.48 -9.02
N LEU A 77 -7.25 -8.44 -8.53
CA LEU A 77 -6.80 -9.56 -9.35
C LEU A 77 -7.97 -10.45 -9.80
N GLY A 78 -9.01 -10.60 -8.95
CA GLY A 78 -10.26 -11.27 -9.33
C GLY A 78 -11.09 -10.46 -10.31
N ILE A 79 -11.23 -9.14 -10.09
CA ILE A 79 -11.95 -8.23 -11.00
C ILE A 79 -11.36 -8.27 -12.41
N LYS A 80 -10.04 -8.38 -12.53
CA LYS A 80 -9.36 -8.55 -13.83
C LYS A 80 -9.95 -9.69 -14.67
N ILE A 81 -10.34 -10.80 -14.03
CA ILE A 81 -10.88 -11.99 -14.69
C ILE A 81 -12.38 -11.83 -14.93
N MET A 82 -13.11 -11.32 -13.94
CA MET A 82 -14.58 -11.24 -13.99
C MET A 82 -15.09 -10.10 -14.87
N ILE A 83 -14.50 -8.90 -14.75
CA ILE A 83 -14.94 -7.70 -15.46
C ILE A 83 -13.70 -6.88 -15.91
N PRO A 84 -12.97 -7.34 -16.94
CA PRO A 84 -11.68 -6.77 -17.34
C PRO A 84 -11.73 -5.28 -17.71
N SER A 85 -12.88 -4.80 -18.20
CA SER A 85 -13.09 -3.39 -18.59
C SER A 85 -12.96 -2.42 -17.42
N PHE A 86 -13.29 -2.84 -16.20
CA PHE A 86 -13.19 -2.00 -14.99
C PHE A 86 -11.85 -2.15 -14.26
N PHE A 87 -11.02 -3.12 -14.64
CA PHE A 87 -9.78 -3.41 -13.94
C PHE A 87 -8.85 -2.19 -13.86
N VAL A 88 -8.59 -1.55 -15.01
CA VAL A 88 -7.69 -0.38 -15.09
C VAL A 88 -8.20 0.80 -14.25
N PRO A 89 -9.44 1.31 -14.43
CA PRO A 89 -9.89 2.48 -13.66
C PRO A 89 -9.94 2.21 -12.14
N ILE A 90 -10.37 1.02 -11.71
CA ILE A 90 -10.40 0.69 -10.27
C ILE A 90 -8.97 0.55 -9.73
N SER A 91 -8.04 0.00 -10.52
CA SER A 91 -6.62 -0.08 -10.14
C SER A 91 -6.02 1.30 -9.89
N VAL A 92 -6.26 2.26 -10.79
CA VAL A 92 -5.78 3.64 -10.62
C VAL A 92 -6.34 4.26 -9.33
N ALA A 93 -7.64 4.10 -9.09
CA ALA A 93 -8.29 4.62 -7.89
C ALA A 93 -7.68 4.01 -6.61
N LEU A 94 -7.56 2.69 -6.55
CA LEU A 94 -7.03 2.01 -5.36
C LEU A 94 -5.56 2.34 -5.10
N ILE A 95 -4.73 2.39 -6.15
CA ILE A 95 -3.32 2.77 -6.04
C ILE A 95 -3.21 4.20 -5.50
N SER A 96 -4.02 5.12 -6.00
CA SER A 96 -4.05 6.52 -5.55
C SER A 96 -4.45 6.62 -4.08
N VAL A 97 -5.52 5.94 -3.67
CA VAL A 97 -5.96 5.89 -2.26
C VAL A 97 -4.86 5.32 -1.36
N ASN A 98 -4.18 4.26 -1.81
CA ASN A 98 -3.08 3.66 -1.05
C ASN A 98 -1.94 4.67 -0.79
N PHE A 99 -1.47 5.35 -1.84
CA PHE A 99 -0.39 6.32 -1.68
C PHE A 99 -0.83 7.52 -0.84
N ILE A 100 -2.02 8.08 -1.07
CA ILE A 100 -2.55 9.18 -0.27
C ILE A 100 -2.60 8.80 1.21
N TYR A 101 -3.13 7.62 1.52
CA TYR A 101 -3.20 7.15 2.90
C TYR A 101 -1.82 6.96 3.52
N ASN A 102 -0.89 6.31 2.81
CA ASN A 102 0.46 6.08 3.30
C ASN A 102 1.19 7.42 3.55
N PHE A 103 1.04 8.41 2.67
CA PHE A 103 1.56 9.76 2.89
C PHE A 103 0.92 10.46 4.10
N TYR A 104 -0.41 10.41 4.21
CA TYR A 104 -1.14 10.99 5.33
C TYR A 104 -0.70 10.38 6.66
N SER A 105 -0.66 9.05 6.75
CA SER A 105 -0.22 8.32 7.93
C SER A 105 1.21 8.68 8.32
N ASN A 106 2.13 8.73 7.35
CA ASN A 106 3.52 9.10 7.60
C ASN A 106 3.66 10.55 8.10
N ASN A 107 2.92 11.50 7.50
CA ASN A 107 2.94 12.90 7.92
C ASN A 107 2.38 13.11 9.32
N LYS A 108 1.23 12.49 9.62
CA LYS A 108 0.62 12.57 10.96
C LYS A 108 1.49 11.88 12.02
N ARG A 109 2.37 10.95 11.61
CA ARG A 109 3.32 10.26 12.49
C ARG A 109 4.59 11.05 12.78
N ARG A 110 5.10 11.82 11.83
CA ARG A 110 6.16 12.81 12.11
C ARG A 110 5.76 13.81 13.20
N LYS A 111 4.45 14.06 13.36
CA LYS A 111 3.87 14.90 14.41
C LYS A 111 3.58 14.17 15.74
N GLY A 112 3.94 12.89 15.89
CA GLY A 112 3.84 12.13 17.16
C GLY A 112 2.45 11.61 17.54
N ALA A 113 1.41 11.82 16.71
CA ALA A 113 0.00 11.59 17.09
C ALA A 113 -0.47 10.12 17.09
N PHE A 114 0.37 9.16 16.71
CA PHE A 114 -0.04 7.78 16.35
C PHE A 114 0.68 6.70 17.14
N ARG A 115 1.25 7.03 18.32
CA ARG A 115 1.79 6.01 19.22
C ARG A 115 0.65 5.33 19.97
N ARG A 116 0.54 4.00 19.85
CA ARG A 116 -0.34 3.18 20.68
C ARG A 116 -0.04 3.51 22.15
N ARG A 117 -1.05 3.94 22.93
CA ARG A 117 -0.90 4.07 24.38
C ARG A 117 -0.55 2.68 24.91
N LYS A 118 0.68 2.51 25.42
CA LYS A 118 1.05 1.32 26.18
C LYS A 118 0.10 1.28 27.37
N ASN A 119 -0.84 0.35 27.42
CA ASN A 119 -1.54 0.07 28.67
C ASN A 119 -0.44 -0.28 29.67
N LYS A 120 -0.24 0.59 30.67
CA LYS A 120 0.52 0.22 31.86
C LYS A 120 -0.22 -0.99 32.41
N THR A 121 0.41 -2.15 32.35
CA THR A 121 -0.02 -3.32 33.10
C THR A 121 -0.32 -2.82 34.51
N ALA A 122 -1.59 -2.85 34.90
CA ALA A 122 -1.99 -2.55 36.26
C ALA A 122 -1.27 -3.59 37.13
N ARG A 123 -0.20 -3.15 37.81
CA ARG A 123 0.33 -3.88 38.95
C ARG A 123 -0.74 -3.72 40.03
N PHE A 124 -1.60 -4.73 40.16
CA PHE A 124 -2.25 -5.05 41.41
C PHE A 124 -1.39 -6.09 42.11
#